data_AF-A0A242CDG2-F1
#
_entry.id   AF-A0A242CDG2-F1
#
_cell.length_a   1.000
_cell.length_b   1.000
_cell.length_c   1.000
_cell.angle_alpha   90.00
_cell.angle_beta   90.00
_cell.angle_gamma   90.00
#
_symmetry.space_group_name_H-M   'P 1'
#
loop_
_entity.id
_entity.type
_entity.pdbx_description
1 polymer ?
#
loop_
_entity_poly.entity_id
_entity_poly.type
_entity_poly.pdbx_seq_one_letter_code
_entity_poly.pdbx_strand_id
1 'polypeptide(L)'
;MEIDYQSKIRQVQAEQDMLRQEICSVEQQQQEFFYLQQEEKRLYEEIVETSPPEERQYFKSRGEESFSLAKKAQRQLEEQEDELKNTRKQLIDKEEELYIQQRKERMEKKEK
;
A
#
# COMPACT_ATOMS: atom_id res chain seq x y z
N MET A 1 -10.17 8.57 36.88
CA MET A 1 -10.23 7.40 35.99
C MET A 1 -8.82 7.23 35.46
N GLU A 2 -8.06 6.23 35.94
CA GLU A 2 -6.69 6.01 35.45
C GLU A 2 -6.76 5.61 33.99
N ILE A 3 -6.09 6.36 33.12
CA ILE A 3 -5.95 5.98 31.72
C ILE A 3 -5.04 4.77 31.70
N ASP A 4 -5.55 3.62 31.22
CA ASP A 4 -4.71 2.46 30.97
C ASP A 4 -3.89 2.67 29.69
N TYR A 5 -2.80 3.42 29.85
CA TYR A 5 -1.83 3.67 28.79
C TYR A 5 -1.24 2.38 28.22
N GLN A 6 -1.10 1.32 29.02
CA GLN A 6 -0.54 0.06 28.53
C GLN A 6 -1.49 -0.61 27.55
N SER A 7 -2.80 -0.65 27.86
CA SER A 7 -3.79 -1.17 26.92
C SER A 7 -3.85 -0.35 25.64
N LYS A 8 -3.80 0.99 25.73
CA LYS A 8 -3.83 1.87 24.53
C LYS A 8 -2.59 1.71 23.65
N ILE A 9 -1.40 1.63 24.25
CA ILE A 9 -0.14 1.40 23.53
C ILE A 9 -0.19 0.05 22.81
N ARG A 10 -0.63 -1.02 23.50
CA ARG A 10 -0.77 -2.35 22.88
C ARG A 10 -1.73 -2.35 21.70
N GLN A 11 -2.85 -1.63 21.81
CA GLN A 11 -3.80 -1.50 20.70
C GLN A 11 -3.14 -0.81 19.50
N VAL A 12 -2.44 0.31 19.71
CA VAL A 12 -1.75 1.03 18.64
C VAL A 12 -0.67 0.16 18.00
N GLN A 13 0.09 -0.61 18.79
CA GLN A 13 1.08 -1.56 18.26
C GLN A 13 0.45 -2.66 17.41
N ALA A 14 -0.69 -3.22 17.84
CA ALA A 14 -1.42 -4.21 17.05
C ALA A 14 -1.93 -3.62 15.72
N GLU A 15 -2.44 -2.38 15.73
CA GLU A 15 -2.85 -1.67 14.52
C GLU A 15 -1.65 -1.41 13.57
N GLN A 16 -0.48 -1.04 14.11
CA GLN A 16 0.76 -0.89 13.32
C GLN A 16 1.22 -2.21 12.68
N ASP A 17 1.12 -3.33 13.41
CA ASP A 17 1.48 -4.65 12.90
C ASP A 17 0.55 -5.09 11.76
N MET A 18 -0.76 -4.85 11.90
CA MET A 18 -1.74 -5.10 10.85
C MET A 18 -1.43 -4.27 9.59
N LEU A 19 -1.20 -2.96 9.74
CA LEU A 19 -0.83 -2.10 8.61
C LEU A 19 0.48 -2.53 7.96
N ARG A 20 1.46 -3.01 8.73
CA ARG A 20 2.71 -3.52 8.17
C ARG A 20 2.45 -4.74 7.28
N GLN A 21 1.59 -5.66 7.70
CA GLN A 21 1.22 -6.82 6.89
C GLN A 21 0.49 -6.40 5.62
N GLU A 22 -0.43 -5.44 5.73
CA GLU A 22 -1.18 -4.91 4.59
C GLU A 22 -0.27 -4.22 3.56
N ILE A 23 0.66 -3.37 4.01
CA ILE A 23 1.68 -2.75 3.13
C ILE A 23 2.49 -3.83 2.41
N CYS A 24 2.97 -4.85 3.11
CA CYS A 24 3.70 -5.95 2.46
C CYS A 24 2.84 -6.71 1.45
N SER A 25 1.54 -6.87 1.71
CA SER A 25 0.61 -7.49 0.76
C SER A 25 0.42 -6.63 -0.49
N VAL A 26 0.32 -5.31 -0.35
CA VAL A 26 0.21 -4.39 -1.49
C VAL A 26 1.49 -4.37 -2.32
N GLU A 27 2.66 -4.33 -1.66
CA GLU A 27 3.96 -4.41 -2.34
C GLU A 27 4.09 -5.72 -3.17
N GLN A 28 3.61 -6.85 -2.62
CA GLN A 28 3.57 -8.12 -3.35
C GLN A 28 2.63 -8.07 -4.55
N GLN A 29 1.43 -7.51 -4.39
CA GLN A 29 0.47 -7.36 -5.49
C GLN A 29 1.01 -6.47 -6.61
N GLN A 30 1.68 -5.36 -6.28
CA GLN A 30 2.35 -4.51 -7.27
C GLN A 30 3.42 -5.29 -8.04
N GLN A 31 4.22 -6.11 -7.35
CA GLN A 31 5.25 -6.91 -8.00
C GLN A 31 4.65 -7.98 -8.94
N GLU A 32 3.64 -8.70 -8.49
CA GLU A 32 2.92 -9.69 -9.33
C GLU A 32 2.28 -9.02 -10.55
N PHE A 33 1.64 -7.88 -10.34
CA PHE A 33 1.00 -7.11 -11.40
C PHE A 33 2.00 -6.60 -12.44
N PHE A 34 3.20 -6.19 -12.00
CA PHE A 34 4.29 -5.81 -12.92
C PHE A 34 4.70 -6.96 -13.84
N TYR A 35 4.84 -8.18 -13.32
CA TYR A 35 5.17 -9.34 -14.15
C TYR A 35 4.04 -9.68 -15.13
N LEU A 36 2.78 -9.63 -14.69
CA LEU A 36 1.63 -9.84 -15.55
C LEU A 36 1.58 -8.82 -16.69
N GLN A 37 1.86 -7.54 -16.42
CA GLN A 37 1.92 -6.51 -17.46
C GLN A 37 3.03 -6.77 -18.48
N GLN A 38 4.19 -7.26 -18.05
CA GLN A 38 5.28 -7.60 -18.98
C GLN A 38 4.89 -8.75 -19.89
N GLU A 39 4.25 -9.78 -19.33
CA GLU A 39 3.78 -10.94 -20.10
C GLU A 39 2.67 -10.53 -21.07
N GLU A 40 1.69 -9.76 -20.62
CA GLU A 40 0.61 -9.24 -21.47
C GLU A 40 1.18 -8.40 -22.63
N LYS A 41 2.12 -7.51 -22.36
CA LYS A 41 2.78 -6.70 -23.40
C LYS A 41 3.45 -7.59 -24.45
N ARG A 42 4.19 -8.61 -24.02
CA ARG A 42 4.83 -9.58 -24.92
C ARG A 42 3.79 -10.30 -25.79
N LEU A 43 2.67 -10.72 -25.20
CA LEU A 43 1.59 -11.40 -25.94
C LEU A 43 0.96 -10.48 -26.99
N TYR A 44 0.72 -9.20 -26.67
CA TYR A 44 0.23 -8.25 -27.66
C TYR A 44 1.23 -8.02 -28.81
N GLU A 45 2.53 -7.92 -28.51
CA GLU A 45 3.57 -7.82 -29.53
C GLU A 45 3.55 -9.05 -30.46
N GLU A 46 3.50 -10.26 -29.90
CA GLU A 46 3.43 -11.51 -30.65
C GLU A 46 2.17 -11.62 -31.51
N ILE A 47 1.00 -11.26 -30.95
CA ILE A 47 -0.27 -11.25 -31.70
C ILE A 47 -0.19 -10.27 -32.87
N VAL A 48 0.34 -9.06 -32.66
CA VAL A 48 0.47 -8.06 -33.73
C VAL A 48 1.41 -8.54 -34.84
N GLU A 49 2.51 -9.21 -34.50
CA GLU A 49 3.47 -9.74 -35.48
C GLU A 49 2.89 -10.89 -36.30
N THR A 50 2.15 -11.80 -35.65
CA THR A 50 1.57 -13.00 -36.27
C THR A 50 0.23 -12.77 -36.95
N SER A 51 -0.45 -11.64 -36.67
CA SER A 51 -1.75 -11.32 -37.25
C SER A 51 -1.67 -10.86 -38.71
N PRO A 52 -2.72 -11.11 -39.51
CA PRO A 52 -2.90 -10.51 -40.83
C PRO A 52 -2.80 -8.98 -40.79
N PRO A 53 -2.23 -8.32 -41.81
CA PRO A 53 -2.05 -6.86 -41.85
C PRO A 53 -3.31 -6.06 -41.52
N GLU A 54 -4.48 -6.55 -41.95
CA GLU A 54 -5.79 -5.94 -41.76
C GLU A 54 -6.21 -5.91 -40.27
N GLU A 55 -5.77 -6.88 -39.48
CA GLU A 55 -6.12 -7.04 -38.06
C GLU A 55 -5.09 -6.41 -37.12
N ARG A 56 -3.86 -6.14 -37.58
CA ARG A 56 -2.78 -5.60 -36.73
C ARG A 56 -3.18 -4.30 -36.04
N GLN A 57 -3.92 -3.43 -36.73
CA GLN A 57 -4.35 -2.16 -36.15
C GLN A 57 -5.34 -2.36 -34.99
N TYR A 58 -6.20 -3.38 -35.09
CA TYR A 58 -7.14 -3.73 -34.02
C TYR A 58 -6.40 -4.23 -32.77
N PHE A 59 -5.41 -5.12 -32.93
CA PHE A 59 -4.64 -5.63 -31.80
C PHE A 59 -3.72 -4.57 -31.18
N LYS A 60 -3.15 -3.67 -31.99
CA LYS A 60 -2.38 -2.52 -31.48
C LYS A 60 -3.22 -1.61 -30.59
N SER A 61 -4.42 -1.22 -31.03
CA SER A 61 -5.28 -0.33 -30.24
C SER A 61 -5.76 -0.99 -28.94
N ARG A 62 -6.04 -2.30 -28.97
CA ARG A 62 -6.35 -3.08 -27.76
C ARG A 62 -5.17 -3.15 -26.79
N GLY A 63 -3.96 -3.36 -27.29
CA GLY A 63 -2.75 -3.35 -26.46
C GLY A 63 -2.52 -2.00 -25.79
N GLU A 64 -2.71 -0.90 -26.53
CA GLU A 64 -2.62 0.47 -25.98
C GLU A 64 -3.70 0.77 -24.93
N GLU A 65 -4.95 0.33 -25.17
CA GLU A 65 -6.05 0.43 -24.22
C GLU A 65 -5.72 -0.34 -22.93
N SER A 66 -5.30 -1.60 -23.06
CA SER A 66 -4.94 -2.44 -21.91
C SER A 66 -3.79 -1.82 -21.11
N PHE A 67 -2.74 -1.36 -21.80
CA PHE A 67 -1.62 -0.67 -21.17
C PHE A 67 -2.05 0.58 -20.37
N SER A 68 -2.98 1.38 -20.92
CA SER A 68 -3.52 2.55 -20.24
C SER A 68 -4.29 2.17 -18.96
N LEU A 69 -5.12 1.13 -19.02
CA LEU A 69 -5.85 0.60 -17.86
C LEU A 69 -4.89 0.06 -16.81
N ALA A 70 -3.88 -0.70 -17.24
CA ALA A 70 -2.89 -1.29 -16.36
C ALA A 70 -2.07 -0.21 -15.63
N LYS A 71 -1.67 0.86 -16.33
CA LYS A 71 -1.01 2.03 -15.74
C LYS A 71 -1.90 2.75 -14.71
N LYS A 72 -3.21 2.82 -14.97
CA LYS A 72 -4.16 3.39 -14.00
C LYS A 72 -4.26 2.52 -12.74
N ALA A 73 -4.37 1.21 -12.90
CA ALA A 73 -4.42 0.27 -11.78
C ALA A 73 -3.13 0.32 -10.94
N GLN A 74 -1.96 0.38 -11.59
CA GLN A 74 -0.67 0.53 -10.89
C GLN A 74 -0.64 1.78 -10.01
N ARG A 75 -1.09 2.93 -10.53
CA ARG A 75 -1.18 4.18 -9.74
C ARG A 75 -2.11 4.04 -8.55
N GLN A 76 -3.22 3.33 -8.69
CA GLN A 76 -4.16 3.13 -7.58
C GLN A 76 -3.52 2.28 -6.47
N LEU A 77 -2.72 1.27 -6.83
CA LEU A 77 -1.96 0.48 -5.85
C LEU A 77 -0.87 1.31 -5.16
N GLU A 78 -0.19 2.20 -5.90
CA GLU A 78 0.80 3.14 -5.35
C GLU A 78 0.14 4.12 -4.36
N GLU A 79 -1.00 4.71 -4.73
CA GLU A 79 -1.78 5.60 -3.86
C GLU A 79 -2.23 4.90 -2.58
N GLN A 80 -2.72 3.66 -2.68
CA GLN A 80 -3.11 2.85 -1.50
C GLN A 80 -1.91 2.56 -0.58
N GLU A 81 -0.77 2.20 -1.14
CA GLU A 81 0.45 1.94 -0.38
C GLU A 81 0.90 3.20 0.38
N ASP A 82 0.85 4.37 -0.27
CA ASP A 82 1.19 5.65 0.34
C ASP A 82 0.22 6.04 1.46
N GLU A 83 -1.08 5.82 1.28
CA GLU A 83 -2.08 6.02 2.33
C GLU A 83 -1.82 5.12 3.56
N LEU A 84 -1.49 3.85 3.34
CA LEU A 84 -1.16 2.91 4.42
C LEU A 84 0.12 3.32 5.15
N LYS A 85 1.16 3.74 4.42
CA LYS A 85 2.42 4.25 5.00
C LYS A 85 2.19 5.51 5.84
N ASN A 86 1.38 6.44 5.34
CA ASN A 86 1.01 7.65 6.07
C ASN A 86 0.22 7.34 7.34
N THR A 87 -0.77 6.43 7.25
CA THR A 87 -1.54 5.98 8.41
C THR A 87 -0.63 5.33 9.46
N ARG A 88 0.29 4.47 9.03
CA ARG A 88 1.27 3.83 9.93
C ARG A 88 2.16 4.86 10.62
N LYS A 89 2.61 5.89 9.91
CA LYS A 89 3.38 6.99 10.50
C LYS A 89 2.58 7.71 11.60
N GLN A 90 1.32 8.03 11.35
CA GLN A 90 0.45 8.65 12.36
C GLN A 90 0.27 7.78 13.60
N LEU A 91 0.21 6.45 13.45
CA LEU A 91 0.15 5.53 14.59
C LEU A 91 1.46 5.50 15.39
N ILE A 92 2.61 5.62 14.75
CA ILE A 92 3.92 5.74 15.43
C ILE A 92 3.95 7.03 16.25
N ASP A 93 3.56 8.15 15.65
CA ASP A 93 3.51 9.45 16.35
C ASP A 93 2.55 9.39 17.56
N LYS A 94 1.38 8.75 17.39
CA LYS A 94 0.40 8.52 18.46
C LYS A 94 0.95 7.64 19.58
N GLU A 95 1.73 6.60 19.25
CA GLU A 95 2.38 5.75 20.25
C GLU A 95 3.39 6.56 21.08
N GLU A 96 4.21 7.39 20.44
CA GLU A 96 5.16 8.27 21.12
C GLU A 96 4.46 9.27 22.05
N GLU A 97 3.36 9.88 21.60
CA GLU A 97 2.54 10.76 22.43
C GLU A 97 2.00 10.05 23.67
N LEU A 98 1.54 8.80 23.54
CA LEU A 98 1.06 7.99 24.66
C LEU A 98 2.18 7.73 25.68
N TYR A 99 3.40 7.43 25.23
CA TYR A 99 4.55 7.28 26.15
C TYR A 99 4.88 8.58 26.87
N ILE A 100 4.89 9.72 26.16
CA ILE A 100 5.14 11.04 26.75
C ILE A 100 4.09 11.37 27.82
N GLN A 101 2.81 11.14 27.52
CA GLN A 101 1.71 11.38 28.45
C GLN A 101 1.81 10.48 29.69
N GLN A 102 2.06 9.17 29.51
CA GLN A 102 2.25 8.23 30.62
C GLN A 102 3.42 8.68 31.53
N ARG A 103 4.51 9.15 30.94
CA ARG A 103 5.67 9.65 31.69
C ARG A 103 5.33 10.92 32.47
N LYS A 104 4.62 11.88 31.88
CA LYS A 104 4.18 13.11 32.55
C LYS A 104 3.30 12.81 33.76
N GLU A 105 2.28 11.96 33.61
CA GLU A 105 1.39 11.59 34.72
C GLU A 105 2.17 10.90 35.85
N ARG A 106 3.14 10.03 35.54
CA ARG A 106 3.99 9.39 36.55
C ARG A 106 4.89 10.39 37.29
N MET A 107 5.31 11.48 36.66
CA MET A 107 6.09 12.54 37.32
C MET A 107 5.19 13.39 38.22
N GLU A 108 4.03 13.83 37.73
CA GLU A 108 3.07 14.61 38.51
C GLU A 108 2.54 13.84 39.74
N LYS A 109 2.40 12.52 39.64
CA LYS A 109 2.06 11.64 40.77
C LYS A 109 3.19 11.48 41.80
N LYS A 110 4.45 11.74 41.43
CA LYS A 110 5.61 11.66 42.35
C LYS A 110 5.90 12.99 43.06
N GLU A 111 5.42 14.10 42.52
CA GLU A 111 5.59 15.45 43.07
C GLU A 111 4.45 15.87 44.04
N LYS A 112 3.41 15.03 44.16
CA LYS A 112 2.30 15.16 45.12
C LYS A 112 2.46 14.17 46.27
#